data_AF-A0A3A8STQ1-F1
#
_entry.id   AF-A0A3A8STQ1-F1
#
_cell.length_a   1.000
_cell.length_b   1.000
_cell.length_c   1.000
_cell.angle_alpha   90.00
_cell.angle_beta   90.00
_cell.angle_gamma   90.00
#
_symmetry.space_group_name_H-M   'P 1'
#
loop_
_entity.id
_entity.type
_entity.pdbx_description
1 polymer ?
#
loop_
_entity_poly.entity_id
_entity_poly.type
_entity_poly.pdbx_seq_one_letter_code
_entity_poly.pdbx_strand_id
1 'polypeptide(L)'
;MSPPTDPWRSTPPRLDPKAMERALAASRAELALKRPVRGWRSQALGVFAASAGMALAVMGVFLALGRTTGAMLMDRAPLLALLLSTSAVCSWGALSPRGRRLRWVGVGMALVSSALLVLTRATPRGPSSLPEWVCTVSHVALALVPLVVALVALRSAVFDPLRAAVAGLAVGTVGAVVGELACEQGPGHVATYHLGAWALLTLVTWALSKRLKPRTYAP
;
A
#
# COMPACT_ATOMS: atom_id res chain seq x y z
N MET A 1 41.25 -6.24 6.05
CA MET A 1 39.95 -6.75 5.55
C MET A 1 39.66 -8.04 6.29
N SER A 2 38.63 -8.09 7.14
CA SER A 2 38.24 -9.34 7.80
C SER A 2 37.60 -10.29 6.78
N PRO A 3 37.93 -11.59 6.80
CA PRO A 3 37.34 -12.55 5.88
C PRO A 3 35.82 -12.68 6.13
N PRO A 4 35.02 -12.97 5.09
CA PRO A 4 33.59 -13.20 5.25
C PRO A 4 33.38 -14.43 6.14
N THR A 5 32.79 -14.23 7.31
CA THR A 5 32.35 -15.31 8.20
C THR A 5 31.32 -16.17 7.47
N ASP A 6 31.70 -17.41 7.20
CA ASP A 6 30.86 -18.43 6.60
C ASP A 6 29.66 -18.71 7.53
N PRO A 7 28.42 -18.33 7.16
CA PRO A 7 27.25 -18.50 8.02
C PRO A 7 26.97 -19.98 8.33
N TRP A 8 27.47 -20.90 7.51
CA TRP A 8 27.34 -22.35 7.73
C TRP A 8 28.25 -22.89 8.83
N ARG A 9 29.27 -22.14 9.25
CA ARG A 9 30.19 -22.50 10.34
C ARG A 9 29.83 -21.86 11.68
N SER A 10 28.84 -20.96 11.70
CA SER A 10 28.37 -20.39 12.94
C SER A 10 27.61 -21.46 13.74
N THR A 11 27.96 -21.63 15.02
CA THR A 11 27.20 -22.52 15.90
C THR A 11 25.77 -22.01 15.93
N PRO A 12 24.76 -22.83 15.61
CA PRO A 12 23.38 -22.37 15.66
C PRO A 12 23.08 -21.84 17.06
N PRO A 13 22.33 -20.74 17.19
CA PRO A 13 21.95 -20.22 18.50
C PRO A 13 21.31 -21.35 19.31
N ARG A 14 21.75 -21.54 20.56
CA ARG A 14 21.13 -22.52 21.46
C ARG A 14 19.68 -22.12 21.70
N LEU A 15 18.76 -22.76 20.98
CA LEU A 15 17.33 -22.64 21.20
C LEU A 15 16.92 -23.54 22.36
N ASP A 16 16.09 -23.03 23.27
CA ASP A 16 15.49 -23.82 24.35
C ASP A 16 14.76 -25.05 23.74
N PRO A 17 15.11 -26.29 24.12
CA PRO A 17 14.46 -27.50 23.62
C PRO A 17 12.94 -27.47 23.76
N LYS A 18 12.41 -26.89 24.86
CA LYS A 18 10.97 -26.75 25.08
C LYS A 18 10.33 -25.71 24.15
N ALA A 19 11.06 -24.67 23.77
CA ALA A 19 10.60 -23.71 22.76
C ALA A 19 10.58 -24.35 21.37
N MET A 20 11.58 -25.16 21.05
CA MET A 20 11.65 -25.89 19.77
C MET A 20 10.53 -26.92 19.64
N GLU A 21 10.25 -27.68 20.69
CA GLU A 21 9.16 -28.66 20.71
C GLU A 21 7.79 -28.00 20.57
N ARG A 22 7.56 -26.86 21.24
CA ARG A 22 6.34 -26.05 21.06
C ARG A 22 6.19 -25.52 19.63
N ALA A 23 7.27 -25.02 19.03
CA ALA A 23 7.26 -24.54 17.65
C ALA A 23 6.95 -25.67 16.66
N LEU A 24 7.53 -26.86 16.88
CA LEU A 24 7.35 -28.04 16.04
C LEU A 24 5.91 -28.60 16.17
N ALA A 25 5.36 -28.65 17.39
CA ALA A 25 3.97 -29.01 17.63
C ALA A 25 2.98 -28.02 16.99
N ALA A 26 3.24 -26.71 17.11
CA ALA A 26 2.44 -25.67 16.45
C ALA A 26 2.48 -25.79 14.92
N SER A 27 3.66 -26.09 14.35
CA SER A 27 3.84 -26.28 12.91
C SER A 27 3.09 -27.52 12.40
N ARG A 28 3.16 -28.64 13.14
CA ARG A 28 2.40 -29.86 12.84
C ARG A 28 0.89 -29.63 12.91
N ALA A 29 0.42 -28.91 13.95
CA ALA A 29 -0.98 -28.53 14.07
C ALA A 29 -1.43 -27.64 12.91
N GLU A 30 -0.61 -26.69 12.46
CA GLU A 30 -0.90 -25.84 11.31
C GLU A 30 -0.97 -26.65 10.00
N LEU A 31 -0.03 -27.57 9.77
CA LEU A 31 -0.04 -28.47 8.60
C LEU A 31 -1.26 -29.41 8.61
N ALA A 32 -1.71 -29.86 9.78
CA ALA A 32 -2.89 -30.70 9.94
C ALA A 32 -4.19 -29.97 9.53
N LEU A 33 -4.23 -28.64 9.57
CA LEU A 33 -5.39 -27.84 9.15
C LEU A 33 -5.66 -27.91 7.63
N LYS A 34 -4.74 -28.46 6.82
CA LYS A 34 -4.84 -28.61 5.35
C LYS A 34 -5.36 -27.36 4.63
N ARG A 35 -5.09 -26.17 5.18
CA ARG A 35 -5.60 -24.92 4.62
C ARG A 35 -4.84 -24.61 3.32
N PRO A 36 -5.53 -24.24 2.23
CA PRO A 36 -4.86 -23.86 1.01
C PRO A 36 -3.97 -22.64 1.27
N VAL A 37 -2.66 -22.79 1.03
CA VAL A 37 -1.70 -21.69 1.13
C VAL A 37 -1.97 -20.74 -0.02
N ARG A 38 -2.42 -19.52 0.28
CA ARG A 38 -2.55 -18.48 -0.75
C ARG A 38 -1.15 -18.03 -1.14
N GLY A 39 -0.80 -18.20 -2.41
CA GLY A 39 0.48 -17.71 -2.93
C GLY A 39 0.59 -16.19 -2.82
N TRP A 40 1.79 -15.68 -2.50
CA TRP A 40 2.03 -14.25 -2.34
C TRP A 40 1.60 -13.41 -3.56
N ARG A 41 1.64 -14.00 -4.77
CA ARG A 41 1.20 -13.35 -6.01
C ARG A 41 -0.30 -13.05 -6.02
N SER A 42 -1.14 -13.99 -5.57
CA SER A 42 -2.59 -13.77 -5.51
C SER A 42 -2.95 -12.76 -4.43
N GLN A 43 -2.18 -12.71 -3.33
CA GLN A 43 -2.34 -11.69 -2.31
C GLN A 43 -1.92 -10.30 -2.82
N ALA A 44 -0.78 -10.18 -3.52
CA ALA A 44 -0.34 -8.94 -4.17
C ALA A 44 -1.36 -8.45 -5.19
N LEU A 45 -1.85 -9.35 -6.05
CA LEU A 45 -2.92 -9.06 -6.98
C LEU A 45 -4.18 -8.62 -6.26
N GLY A 46 -4.54 -9.23 -5.12
CA GLY A 46 -5.69 -8.82 -4.32
C GLY A 46 -5.58 -7.40 -3.76
N VAL A 47 -4.41 -7.01 -3.25
CA VAL A 47 -4.17 -5.63 -2.77
C VAL A 47 -4.23 -4.62 -3.91
N PHE A 48 -3.60 -4.93 -5.03
CA PHE A 48 -3.65 -4.09 -6.23
C PHE A 48 -5.07 -3.99 -6.78
N ALA A 49 -5.77 -5.11 -6.95
CA ALA A 49 -7.14 -5.14 -7.48
C ALA A 49 -8.13 -4.40 -6.56
N ALA A 50 -7.97 -4.49 -5.24
CA ALA A 50 -8.78 -3.71 -4.32
C ALA A 50 -8.53 -2.19 -4.48
N SER A 51 -7.26 -1.80 -4.59
CA SER A 51 -6.86 -0.39 -4.75
C SER A 51 -7.29 0.17 -6.12
N ALA A 52 -6.86 -0.47 -7.21
CA ALA A 52 -7.19 -0.09 -8.57
C ALA A 52 -8.69 -0.19 -8.83
N GLY A 53 -9.35 -1.25 -8.35
CA GLY A 53 -10.80 -1.42 -8.48
C GLY A 53 -11.58 -0.30 -7.79
N MET A 54 -11.18 0.11 -6.58
CA MET A 54 -11.81 1.24 -5.90
C MET A 54 -11.59 2.55 -6.65
N ALA A 55 -10.37 2.81 -7.11
CA ALA A 55 -10.04 4.01 -7.89
C ALA A 55 -10.85 4.09 -9.19
N LEU A 56 -10.93 2.97 -9.93
CA LEU A 56 -11.70 2.87 -11.18
C LEU A 56 -13.21 2.95 -10.94
N ALA A 57 -13.72 2.38 -9.85
CA ALA A 57 -15.13 2.49 -9.49
C ALA A 57 -15.52 3.95 -9.21
N VAL A 58 -14.73 4.69 -8.42
CA VAL A 58 -14.98 6.11 -8.16
C VAL A 58 -14.86 6.94 -9.44
N MET A 59 -13.86 6.66 -10.28
CA MET A 59 -13.72 7.30 -11.59
C MET A 59 -14.95 7.06 -12.47
N GLY A 60 -15.47 5.83 -12.51
CA GLY A 60 -16.70 5.48 -13.22
C GLY A 60 -17.92 6.22 -12.68
N VAL A 61 -18.04 6.37 -11.36
CA VAL A 61 -19.10 7.17 -10.73
C VAL A 61 -18.99 8.64 -11.14
N PHE A 62 -17.78 9.23 -11.13
CA PHE A 62 -17.61 10.63 -11.56
C PHE A 62 -17.94 10.83 -13.04
N LEU A 63 -17.60 9.87 -13.90
CA LEU A 63 -18.00 9.90 -15.31
C LEU A 63 -19.52 9.83 -15.45
N ALA A 64 -20.17 8.88 -14.76
CA ALA A 64 -21.61 8.69 -14.82
C ALA A 64 -22.41 9.91 -14.30
N LEU A 65 -21.86 10.62 -13.31
CA LEU A 65 -22.45 11.83 -12.75
C LEU A 65 -22.04 13.12 -13.50
N GLY A 66 -21.28 13.02 -14.59
CA GLY A 66 -20.81 14.18 -15.35
C GLY A 66 -19.85 15.09 -14.59
N ARG A 67 -19.20 14.59 -13.52
CA ARG A 67 -18.22 15.33 -12.71
C ARG A 67 -16.82 15.30 -13.32
N THR A 68 -16.57 14.36 -14.22
CA THR A 68 -15.37 14.33 -15.07
C THR A 68 -15.79 13.92 -16.49
N THR A 69 -14.96 14.25 -17.47
CA THR A 69 -15.20 13.92 -18.89
C THR A 69 -14.10 13.00 -19.42
N GLY A 70 -14.37 12.29 -20.52
CA GLY A 70 -13.36 11.47 -21.18
C GLY A 70 -12.12 12.27 -21.59
N ALA A 71 -12.30 13.51 -22.05
CA ALA A 71 -11.19 14.41 -22.39
C ALA A 71 -10.33 14.73 -21.15
N MET A 72 -10.95 15.11 -20.02
CA MET A 72 -10.23 15.35 -18.77
C MET A 72 -9.48 14.10 -18.30
N LEU A 73 -10.05 12.91 -18.46
CA LEU A 73 -9.35 11.67 -18.13
C LEU A 73 -8.13 11.41 -19.01
N MET A 74 -8.23 11.70 -20.32
CA MET A 74 -7.10 11.57 -21.23
C MET A 74 -5.98 12.56 -20.91
N ASP A 75 -6.32 13.81 -20.58
CA ASP A 75 -5.34 14.82 -20.15
C ASP A 75 -4.60 14.38 -18.88
N ARG A 76 -5.29 13.71 -17.96
CA ARG A 76 -4.70 13.20 -16.71
C ARG A 76 -4.16 11.78 -16.80
N ALA A 77 -4.32 11.11 -17.95
CA ALA A 77 -4.00 9.69 -18.10
C ALA A 77 -2.56 9.33 -17.71
N PRO A 78 -1.51 10.12 -18.04
CA PRO A 78 -0.14 9.80 -17.64
C PRO A 78 0.02 9.73 -16.11
N LEU A 79 -0.56 10.69 -15.37
CA LEU A 79 -0.47 10.73 -13.91
C LEU A 79 -1.30 9.63 -13.27
N LEU A 80 -2.51 9.36 -13.80
CA LEU A 80 -3.35 8.25 -13.35
C LEU A 80 -2.67 6.89 -13.57
N ALA A 81 -2.07 6.69 -14.74
CA ALA A 81 -1.30 5.49 -15.05
C ALA A 81 -0.09 5.32 -14.13
N LEU A 82 0.62 6.41 -13.81
CA LEU A 82 1.72 6.40 -12.85
C LEU A 82 1.25 6.00 -11.44
N LEU A 83 0.11 6.51 -10.97
CA LEU A 83 -0.45 6.17 -9.67
C LEU A 83 -0.88 4.69 -9.61
N LEU A 84 -1.54 4.19 -10.66
CA LEU A 84 -1.91 2.78 -10.76
C LEU A 84 -0.67 1.87 -10.81
N SER A 85 0.35 2.27 -11.56
CA SER A 85 1.62 1.55 -11.64
C SER A 85 2.35 1.55 -10.30
N THR A 86 2.33 2.68 -9.58
CA THR A 86 2.86 2.80 -8.22
C THR A 86 2.12 1.85 -7.28
N SER A 87 0.80 1.79 -7.36
CA SER A 87 -0.02 0.85 -6.58
C SER A 87 0.35 -0.61 -6.84
N ALA A 88 0.53 -0.98 -8.12
CA ALA A 88 0.97 -2.31 -8.51
C ALA A 88 2.36 -2.63 -7.97
N VAL A 89 3.37 -1.80 -8.24
CA VAL A 89 4.75 -2.03 -7.79
C VAL A 89 4.82 -2.12 -6.27
N CYS A 90 4.12 -1.24 -5.55
CA CYS A 90 4.05 -1.27 -4.10
C CYS A 90 3.36 -2.54 -3.59
N SER A 91 2.22 -2.95 -4.17
CA SER A 91 1.52 -4.18 -3.78
C SER A 91 2.40 -5.42 -3.95
N TRP A 92 3.14 -5.52 -5.07
CA TRP A 92 4.09 -6.61 -5.31
C TRP A 92 5.32 -6.52 -4.39
N GLY A 93 5.89 -5.33 -4.19
CA GLY A 93 7.03 -5.13 -3.30
C GLY A 93 6.71 -5.46 -1.84
N ALA A 94 5.48 -5.17 -1.41
CA ALA A 94 4.98 -5.47 -0.07
C ALA A 94 4.76 -6.95 0.17
N LEU A 95 4.51 -7.80 -0.83
CA LEU A 95 4.19 -9.21 -0.59
C LEU A 95 5.20 -10.19 -1.21
N SER A 96 6.10 -9.71 -2.07
CA SER A 96 7.19 -10.53 -2.61
C SER A 96 8.20 -10.94 -1.52
N PRO A 97 8.51 -12.25 -1.39
CA PRO A 97 9.47 -12.75 -0.41
C PRO A 97 10.86 -12.12 -0.51
N ARG A 98 11.31 -11.82 -1.74
CA ARG A 98 12.61 -11.17 -2.03
C ARG A 98 12.42 -9.78 -2.64
N GLY A 99 11.36 -9.09 -2.24
CA GLY A 99 10.93 -7.82 -2.83
C GLY A 99 11.73 -6.58 -2.45
N ARG A 100 12.92 -6.67 -1.84
CA ARG A 100 13.63 -5.48 -1.30
C ARG A 100 13.88 -4.40 -2.35
N ARG A 101 14.30 -4.78 -3.57
CA ARG A 101 14.47 -3.82 -4.68
C ARG A 101 13.13 -3.20 -5.09
N LEU A 102 12.09 -4.02 -5.27
CA LEU A 102 10.73 -3.55 -5.60
C LEU A 102 10.16 -2.60 -4.55
N ARG A 103 10.45 -2.80 -3.27
CA ARG A 103 10.05 -1.89 -2.19
C ARG A 103 10.67 -0.50 -2.37
N TRP A 104 11.97 -0.42 -2.64
CA TRP A 104 12.64 0.85 -2.89
C TRP A 104 12.18 1.52 -4.19
N VAL A 105 11.95 0.73 -5.25
CA VAL A 105 11.34 1.25 -6.49
C VAL A 105 9.95 1.83 -6.19
N GLY A 106 9.13 1.13 -5.41
CA GLY A 106 7.81 1.61 -4.99
C GLY A 106 7.87 2.91 -4.19
N VAL A 107 8.81 3.02 -3.25
CA VAL A 107 9.07 4.28 -2.51
C VAL A 107 9.46 5.41 -3.48
N GLY A 108 10.40 5.15 -4.39
CA GLY A 108 10.82 6.13 -5.40
C GLY A 108 9.66 6.58 -6.29
N MET A 109 8.84 5.63 -6.78
CA MET A 109 7.66 5.93 -7.58
C MET A 109 6.62 6.74 -6.79
N ALA A 110 6.41 6.44 -5.51
CA ALA A 110 5.51 7.21 -4.66
C ALA A 110 6.01 8.65 -4.43
N LEU A 111 7.32 8.84 -4.24
CA LEU A 111 7.94 10.17 -4.13
C LEU A 111 7.79 10.97 -5.43
N VAL A 112 8.08 10.35 -6.58
CA VAL A 112 7.90 10.97 -7.90
C VAL A 112 6.43 11.32 -8.14
N SER A 113 5.51 10.40 -7.83
CA SER A 113 4.06 10.65 -7.96
C SER A 113 3.61 11.81 -7.07
N SER A 114 4.11 11.87 -5.83
CA SER A 114 3.80 12.95 -4.89
C SER A 114 4.29 14.30 -5.39
N ALA A 115 5.52 14.35 -5.91
CA ALA A 115 6.08 15.56 -6.50
C ALA A 115 5.26 16.00 -7.72
N LEU A 116 4.93 15.09 -8.63
CA LEU A 116 4.14 15.40 -9.81
C LEU A 116 2.74 15.90 -9.45
N LEU A 117 2.04 15.28 -8.51
CA LEU A 117 0.72 15.75 -8.04
C LEU A 117 0.72 17.20 -7.58
N VAL A 118 1.82 17.66 -6.98
CA VAL A 118 1.98 19.05 -6.53
C VAL A 118 2.42 19.95 -7.68
N LEU A 119 3.42 19.54 -8.45
CA LEU A 119 4.06 20.37 -9.48
C LEU A 119 3.20 20.54 -10.73
N THR A 120 2.40 19.55 -11.11
CA THR A 120 1.52 19.64 -12.28
C THR A 120 0.17 20.29 -11.94
N ARG A 121 0.03 20.81 -10.71
CA ARG A 121 -1.22 21.39 -10.26
C ARG A 121 -1.40 22.79 -10.83
N ALA A 122 -2.50 22.96 -11.58
CA ALA A 122 -2.88 24.26 -12.12
C ALA A 122 -3.33 25.23 -11.02
N THR A 123 -3.38 26.51 -11.37
CA THR A 123 -3.91 27.58 -10.52
C THR A 123 -5.35 27.25 -10.08
N PRO A 124 -5.72 27.46 -8.81
CA PRO A 124 -7.06 27.14 -8.32
C PRO A 124 -8.16 27.83 -9.14
N ARG A 125 -9.25 27.11 -9.43
CA ARG A 125 -10.40 27.65 -10.19
C ARG A 125 -11.40 28.44 -9.33
N GLY A 126 -11.18 28.53 -8.03
CA GLY A 126 -12.00 29.30 -7.10
C GLY A 126 -11.92 28.79 -5.65
N PRO A 127 -12.51 29.51 -4.68
CA PRO A 127 -12.57 29.08 -3.29
C PRO A 127 -13.43 27.82 -3.13
N SER A 128 -13.02 26.92 -2.25
CA SER A 128 -13.82 25.74 -1.87
C SER A 128 -15.04 26.16 -1.06
N SER A 129 -16.21 25.58 -1.36
CA SER A 129 -17.41 25.70 -0.52
C SER A 129 -17.41 24.75 0.69
N LEU A 130 -16.48 23.78 0.71
CA LEU A 130 -16.33 22.80 1.77
C LEU A 130 -15.02 23.01 2.55
N PRO A 131 -14.98 22.67 3.85
CA PRO A 131 -13.74 22.68 4.62
C PRO A 131 -12.66 21.80 3.98
N GLU A 132 -11.42 22.26 4.03
CA GLU A 132 -10.31 21.62 3.33
C GLU A 132 -10.02 20.18 3.79
N TRP A 133 -10.30 19.87 5.07
CA TRP A 133 -10.11 18.54 5.65
C TRP A 133 -11.02 17.46 5.04
N VAL A 134 -12.09 17.85 4.34
CA VAL A 134 -13.02 16.90 3.69
C VAL A 134 -12.30 16.04 2.66
N CYS A 135 -11.31 16.58 1.94
CA CYS A 135 -10.49 15.81 1.00
C CYS A 135 -9.72 14.70 1.73
N THR A 136 -9.13 15.01 2.89
CA THR A 136 -8.42 14.01 3.70
C THR A 136 -9.34 12.90 4.19
N VAL A 137 -10.51 13.25 4.75
CA VAL A 137 -11.47 12.25 5.25
C VAL A 137 -12.00 11.38 4.12
N SER A 138 -12.32 11.98 2.97
CA SER A 138 -12.80 11.23 1.80
C SER A 138 -11.75 10.25 1.28
N HIS A 139 -10.48 10.66 1.23
CA HIS A 139 -9.39 9.78 0.82
C HIS A 139 -9.21 8.60 1.77
N VAL A 140 -9.26 8.86 3.08
CA VAL A 140 -9.16 7.80 4.11
C VAL A 140 -10.35 6.85 4.01
N ALA A 141 -11.57 7.36 3.87
CA ALA A 141 -12.79 6.57 3.77
C ALA A 141 -12.75 5.60 2.57
N LEU A 142 -12.39 6.10 1.39
CA LEU A 142 -12.28 5.29 0.17
C LEU A 142 -11.15 4.26 0.26
N ALA A 143 -10.09 4.56 1.00
CA ALA A 143 -8.97 3.67 1.20
C ALA A 143 -9.21 2.56 2.25
N LEU A 144 -10.31 2.59 3.01
CA LEU A 144 -10.60 1.59 4.05
C LEU A 144 -10.66 0.17 3.51
N VAL A 145 -11.32 -0.03 2.36
CA VAL A 145 -11.43 -1.38 1.75
C VAL A 145 -10.07 -1.91 1.32
N PRO A 146 -9.27 -1.19 0.49
CA PRO A 146 -7.91 -1.61 0.17
C PRO A 146 -7.01 -1.77 1.40
N LEU A 147 -7.16 -0.93 2.43
CA LEU A 147 -6.42 -1.02 3.68
C LEU A 147 -6.68 -2.34 4.39
N VAL A 148 -7.95 -2.74 4.55
CA VAL A 148 -8.31 -4.01 5.17
C VAL A 148 -7.73 -5.18 4.38
N VAL A 149 -7.82 -5.15 3.05
CA VAL A 149 -7.24 -6.19 2.18
C VAL A 149 -5.72 -6.28 2.36
N ALA A 150 -5.03 -5.13 2.38
CA ALA A 150 -3.59 -5.04 2.61
C ALA A 150 -3.19 -5.60 3.99
N LEU A 151 -3.90 -5.22 5.06
CA LEU A 151 -3.63 -5.72 6.41
C LEU A 151 -3.85 -7.23 6.49
N VAL A 152 -4.94 -7.76 5.92
CA VAL A 152 -5.20 -9.20 5.88
C VAL A 152 -4.10 -9.95 5.11
N ALA A 153 -3.64 -9.39 3.99
CA ALA A 153 -2.53 -9.96 3.22
C ALA A 153 -1.20 -9.88 3.98
N LEU A 154 -0.94 -8.81 4.72
CA LEU A 154 0.30 -8.66 5.50
C LEU A 154 0.41 -9.72 6.61
N ARG A 155 -0.71 -10.22 7.16
CA ARG A 155 -0.73 -11.27 8.19
C ARG A 155 -0.05 -12.58 7.78
N SER A 156 0.11 -12.85 6.49
CA SER A 156 0.74 -14.10 6.01
C SER A 156 2.26 -14.00 5.87
N ALA A 157 2.90 -12.90 6.29
CA ALA A 157 4.35 -12.87 6.35
C ALA A 157 4.86 -12.05 7.53
N VAL A 158 6.09 -12.35 7.96
CA VAL A 158 6.78 -11.73 9.09
C VAL A 158 6.77 -10.21 8.97
N PHE A 159 6.54 -9.53 10.09
CA PHE A 159 6.51 -8.07 10.13
C PHE A 159 7.85 -7.50 9.67
N ASP A 160 7.78 -6.60 8.68
CA ASP A 160 8.88 -5.81 8.16
C ASP A 160 8.34 -4.39 7.97
N PRO A 161 8.96 -3.36 8.57
CA PRO A 161 8.40 -2.01 8.60
C PRO A 161 8.34 -1.39 7.19
N LEU A 162 9.35 -1.63 6.35
CA LEU A 162 9.37 -1.12 4.98
C LEU A 162 8.28 -1.78 4.14
N ARG A 163 8.07 -3.08 4.34
CA ARG A 163 7.02 -3.87 3.69
C ARG A 163 5.63 -3.32 4.03
N ALA A 164 5.39 -2.99 5.30
CA ALA A 164 4.13 -2.39 5.75
C ALA A 164 3.94 -0.96 5.21
N ALA A 165 5.00 -0.15 5.21
CA ALA A 165 4.96 1.19 4.64
C ALA A 165 4.63 1.15 3.14
N VAL A 166 5.29 0.27 2.37
CA VAL A 166 5.03 0.11 0.94
C VAL A 166 3.60 -0.39 0.66
N ALA A 167 3.04 -1.27 1.51
CA ALA A 167 1.63 -1.64 1.40
C ALA A 167 0.70 -0.43 1.60
N GLY A 168 1.00 0.43 2.58
CA GLY A 168 0.26 1.65 2.83
C GLY A 168 0.40 2.67 1.69
N LEU A 169 1.58 2.77 1.07
CA LEU A 169 1.78 3.56 -0.13
C LEU A 169 0.91 3.07 -1.29
N ALA A 170 0.76 1.75 -1.46
CA ALA A 170 -0.15 1.20 -2.47
C ALA A 170 -1.61 1.63 -2.21
N VAL A 171 -2.07 1.50 -0.97
CA VAL A 171 -3.43 1.85 -0.54
C VAL A 171 -3.73 3.33 -0.75
N GLY A 172 -2.80 4.22 -0.39
CA GLY A 172 -3.02 5.66 -0.49
C GLY A 172 -3.08 6.20 -1.93
N THR A 173 -2.65 5.43 -2.94
CA THR A 173 -2.84 5.82 -4.36
C THR A 173 -4.32 5.99 -4.73
N VAL A 174 -5.25 5.34 -4.04
CA VAL A 174 -6.70 5.50 -4.28
C VAL A 174 -7.12 6.95 -4.00
N GLY A 175 -6.75 7.48 -2.84
CA GLY A 175 -7.01 8.87 -2.49
C GLY A 175 -6.33 9.84 -3.45
N ALA A 176 -5.09 9.55 -3.86
CA ALA A 176 -4.38 10.37 -4.84
C ALA A 176 -5.10 10.43 -6.21
N VAL A 177 -5.57 9.30 -6.74
CA VAL A 177 -6.34 9.24 -7.99
C VAL A 177 -7.64 10.03 -7.86
N VAL A 178 -8.39 9.83 -6.77
CA VAL A 178 -9.67 10.50 -6.57
C VAL A 178 -9.47 12.01 -6.40
N GLY A 179 -8.48 12.41 -5.61
CA GLY A 179 -8.13 13.82 -5.44
C GLY A 179 -7.69 14.49 -6.73
N GLU A 180 -7.00 13.78 -7.61
CA GLU A 180 -6.59 14.32 -8.91
C GLU A 180 -7.80 14.63 -9.81
N LEU A 181 -8.88 13.85 -9.69
CA LEU A 181 -10.11 14.01 -10.47
C LEU A 181 -11.14 14.94 -9.85
N ALA A 182 -11.29 14.92 -8.52
CA ALA A 182 -12.39 15.60 -7.81
C ALA A 182 -12.02 16.97 -7.26
N CYS A 183 -10.73 17.19 -6.97
CA CYS A 183 -10.28 18.42 -6.39
C CYS A 183 -9.77 19.35 -7.49
N GLU A 184 -10.01 20.65 -7.34
CA GLU A 184 -9.46 21.70 -8.22
C GLU A 184 -8.61 22.71 -7.44
N GLN A 185 -8.30 22.40 -6.17
CA GLN A 185 -7.48 23.24 -5.32
C GLN A 185 -5.99 23.20 -5.72
N GLY A 186 -5.27 24.24 -5.29
CA GLY A 186 -3.88 24.47 -5.66
C GLY A 186 -2.86 23.54 -5.00
N PRO A 187 -1.56 23.72 -5.31
CA PRO A 187 -0.48 22.83 -4.88
C PRO A 187 -0.36 22.73 -3.35
N GLY A 188 -0.56 23.83 -2.62
CA GLY A 188 -0.51 23.82 -1.14
C GLY A 188 -1.57 22.93 -0.52
N HIS A 189 -2.79 22.92 -1.07
CA HIS A 189 -3.88 22.06 -0.62
C HIS A 189 -3.59 20.58 -0.92
N VAL A 190 -3.05 20.29 -2.11
CA VAL A 190 -2.64 18.93 -2.47
C VAL A 190 -1.54 18.44 -1.52
N ALA A 191 -0.52 19.25 -1.28
CA ALA A 191 0.59 18.88 -0.39
C ALA A 191 0.13 18.62 1.05
N THR A 192 -0.80 19.42 1.57
CA THR A 192 -1.27 19.32 2.96
C THR A 192 -2.32 18.24 3.15
N TYR A 193 -3.39 18.23 2.35
CA TYR A 193 -4.55 17.37 2.58
C TYR A 193 -4.51 16.07 1.78
N HIS A 194 -4.01 16.10 0.54
CA HIS A 194 -3.96 14.89 -0.29
C HIS A 194 -2.75 14.03 0.09
N LEU A 195 -1.54 14.61 0.06
CA LEU A 195 -0.33 13.90 0.47
C LEU A 195 -0.34 13.62 1.98
N GLY A 196 -0.92 14.50 2.79
CA GLY A 196 -1.17 14.23 4.21
C GLY A 196 -2.03 12.99 4.43
N ALA A 197 -3.12 12.82 3.67
CA ALA A 197 -3.94 11.60 3.73
C ALA A 197 -3.16 10.35 3.30
N TRP A 198 -2.35 10.46 2.25
CA TRP A 198 -1.53 9.37 1.76
C TRP A 198 -0.47 8.95 2.79
N ALA A 199 0.21 9.91 3.41
CA ALA A 199 1.16 9.69 4.49
C ALA A 199 0.46 9.09 5.71
N LEU A 200 -0.72 9.59 6.09
CA LEU A 200 -1.52 9.06 7.20
C LEU A 200 -1.89 7.59 6.97
N LEU A 201 -2.40 7.22 5.79
CA LEU A 201 -2.72 5.83 5.44
C LEU A 201 -1.48 4.93 5.51
N THR A 202 -0.33 5.45 5.09
CA THR A 202 0.96 4.74 5.18
C THR A 202 1.34 4.47 6.63
N LEU A 203 1.25 5.49 7.50
CA LEU A 203 1.55 5.39 8.92
C LEU A 203 0.55 4.46 9.64
N VAL A 204 -0.74 4.56 9.34
CA VAL A 204 -1.78 3.69 9.89
C VAL A 204 -1.54 2.24 9.49
N THR A 205 -1.24 1.97 8.22
CA THR A 205 -0.92 0.61 7.75
C THR A 205 0.28 0.03 8.51
N TRP A 206 1.34 0.82 8.64
CA TRP A 206 2.51 0.45 9.43
C TRP A 206 2.17 0.17 10.89
N ALA A 207 1.46 1.09 11.56
CA ALA A 207 1.11 0.98 12.97
C ALA A 207 0.21 -0.21 13.27
N LEU A 208 -0.79 -0.45 12.41
CA LEU A 208 -1.70 -1.59 12.54
C LEU A 208 -0.97 -2.90 12.25
N SER A 209 -0.09 -2.95 11.24
CA SER A 209 0.66 -4.16 10.90
C SER A 209 1.56 -4.67 12.02
N LYS A 210 2.11 -3.78 12.86
CA LYS A 210 2.87 -4.14 14.07
C LYS A 210 2.06 -4.96 15.07
N ARG A 211 0.75 -4.73 15.13
CA ARG A 211 -0.17 -5.36 16.09
C ARG A 211 -0.83 -6.62 15.52
N LEU A 212 -0.59 -6.93 14.25
CA LEU A 212 -1.18 -8.10 13.62
C LEU A 212 -0.52 -9.37 14.12
N LYS A 213 -1.32 -10.31 14.63
CA LYS A 213 -0.87 -11.68 14.89
C LYS A 213 -0.61 -12.39 13.55
N PRO A 214 0.64 -12.85 13.27
CA PRO A 214 0.94 -13.63 12.08
C PRO A 214 0.00 -14.83 11.98
N ARG A 215 -0.45 -15.14 10.76
CA ARG A 215 -1.36 -16.26 10.50
C ARG A 215 -0.61 -17.59 10.40
N THR A 216 0.67 -17.55 10.04
CA THR A 216 1.54 -18.72 9.92
C THR A 216 2.71 -18.56 10.88
N TYR A 217 3.04 -19.64 11.59
CA TYR A 217 4.25 -19.69 12.43
C TYR A 217 5.41 -20.40 11.73
N ALA A 218 5.17 -20.88 10.50
CA ALA A 218 6.23 -21.39 9.64
C ALA A 218 7.21 -20.24 9.30
N PRO A 219 8.51 -20.42 9.56
CA PRO A 219 9.55 -19.41 9.33
C PRO A 219 9.73 -19.06 7.84
#